data_AF-A0A926JXP7-F1
#
_entry.id   AF-A0A926JXP7-F1
#
_cell.length_a   1.000
_cell.length_b   1.000
_cell.length_c   1.000
_cell.angle_alpha   90.00
_cell.angle_beta   90.00
_cell.angle_gamma   90.00
#
_symmetry.space_group_name_H-M   'P 1'
#
loop_
_entity.id
_entity.type
_entity.pdbx_description
1 polymer ?
#
loop_
_entity_poly.entity_id
_entity_poly.type
_entity_poly.pdbx_seq_one_letter_code
_entity_poly.pdbx_strand_id
1 'polypeptide(L)'
;MRGPVAELRAFLDAALLRPGAGEQPDPPPARTRRRVVAAVTLAVGSAALAWALRIRPGDPLFYAATLALAAAWGVGAVVSGPLHFGRGHTRAGGPAARPVVQSLALGTLLLAVFLVGALVVARVPVLREPVDELLDHARFGSLPVVLAITVLNGVVEELYFRGALYAALPSHAVAVTTVLYALTTVGSGIPLLVLAAAVLGLVTALQRRATGGILGPIITHVTWSAGMLLLLPPALELTR
;
A
#
# COMPACT_ATOMS: atom_id res chain seq x y z
N MET A 1 25.99 22.34 4.42
CA MET A 1 25.18 21.11 4.57
C MET A 1 23.85 21.50 5.19
N ARG A 2 22.72 20.95 4.72
CA ARG A 2 21.41 21.20 5.36
C ARG A 2 21.40 20.48 6.72
N GLY A 3 20.81 21.11 7.74
CA GLY A 3 20.53 20.44 9.02
C GLY A 3 19.52 19.29 8.86
N PRO A 4 19.43 18.35 9.82
CA PRO A 4 18.64 17.12 9.67
C PRO A 4 17.14 17.38 9.42
N VAL A 5 16.55 18.36 10.11
CA VAL A 5 15.14 18.75 9.92
C VAL A 5 14.90 19.34 8.52
N ALA A 6 15.82 20.18 8.05
CA ALA A 6 15.72 20.76 6.72
C ALA A 6 15.87 19.71 5.62
N GLU A 7 16.72 18.70 5.85
CA GLU A 7 16.88 17.57 4.93
C GLU A 7 15.64 16.69 4.88
N LEU A 8 15.06 16.34 6.03
CA LEU A 8 13.81 15.57 6.09
C LEU A 8 12.66 16.32 5.41
N ARG A 9 12.53 17.63 5.64
CA ARG A 9 11.52 18.45 4.98
C ARG A 9 11.71 18.46 3.47
N ALA A 10 12.94 18.68 3.00
CA ALA A 10 13.25 18.68 1.57
C ALA A 10 12.97 17.31 0.93
N PHE A 11 13.26 16.22 1.63
CA PHE A 11 12.94 14.86 1.21
C PHE A 11 11.43 14.64 1.08
N LEU A 12 10.64 14.97 2.11
CA LEU A 12 9.19 14.80 2.09
C LEU A 12 8.52 15.67 1.02
N ASP A 13 9.01 16.90 0.85
CA ASP A 13 8.53 17.81 -0.19
C ASP A 13 8.75 17.21 -1.59
N ALA A 14 9.97 16.72 -1.86
CA ALA A 14 10.31 16.05 -3.11
C ALA A 14 9.55 14.73 -3.32
N ALA A 15 9.27 14.00 -2.23
CA ALA A 15 8.73 12.65 -2.30
C ALA A 15 7.20 12.56 -2.34
N LEU A 16 6.50 13.55 -1.80
CA LEU A 16 5.04 13.50 -1.58
C LEU A 16 4.30 14.74 -2.08
N LEU A 17 4.93 15.91 -1.99
CA LEU A 17 4.22 17.18 -2.17
C LEU A 17 4.39 17.76 -3.57
N ARG A 18 5.63 17.80 -4.08
CA ARG A 18 5.94 18.30 -5.43
C ARG A 18 5.43 17.33 -6.48
N PRO A 19 4.43 17.72 -7.30
CA PRO A 19 3.97 16.87 -8.40
C PRO A 19 5.09 16.63 -9.40
N GLY A 20 5.23 15.38 -9.86
CA GLY A 20 6.15 15.05 -10.94
C GLY A 20 5.64 15.56 -12.29
N ALA A 21 6.41 15.37 -13.36
CA ALA A 21 5.91 15.55 -14.71
C ALA A 21 4.67 14.65 -14.89
N GLY A 22 3.49 15.27 -15.04
CA GLY A 22 2.22 14.56 -15.07
C GLY A 22 2.13 13.60 -16.26
N GLU A 23 1.43 12.48 -16.05
CA GLU A 23 1.05 11.62 -17.17
C GLU A 23 0.12 12.37 -18.12
N GLN A 24 0.34 12.19 -19.41
CA GLN A 24 -0.53 12.74 -20.42
C GLN A 24 -1.89 12.02 -20.31
N PRO A 25 -3.02 12.76 -20.29
CA PRO A 25 -4.32 12.14 -20.06
C PRO A 25 -4.66 11.13 -21.15
N ASP A 26 -5.19 9.96 -20.76
CA ASP A 26 -5.73 8.97 -21.70
C ASP A 26 -6.80 9.63 -22.60
N PRO A 27 -6.86 9.27 -23.90
CA PRO A 27 -7.92 9.72 -24.79
C PRO A 27 -9.30 9.24 -24.28
N PRO A 28 -10.40 9.95 -24.60
CA PRO A 28 -11.72 9.68 -24.03
C PRO A 28 -12.16 8.21 -24.02
N PRO A 29 -12.06 7.43 -25.13
CA PRO A 29 -12.47 6.03 -25.12
C PRO A 29 -11.62 5.13 -24.21
N ALA A 30 -10.31 5.37 -24.15
CA ALA A 30 -9.42 4.63 -23.25
C ALA A 30 -9.74 4.93 -21.78
N ARG A 31 -10.11 6.17 -21.47
CA ARG A 31 -10.52 6.59 -20.12
C ARG A 31 -11.83 5.93 -19.68
N THR A 32 -12.84 5.85 -20.57
CA THR A 32 -14.10 5.17 -20.25
C THR A 32 -13.86 3.69 -19.97
N ARG A 33 -13.09 3.00 -20.83
CA ARG A 33 -12.69 1.60 -20.59
C ARG A 33 -12.00 1.44 -19.23
N ARG A 34 -11.02 2.30 -18.94
CA ARG A 34 -10.29 2.26 -17.67
C ARG A 34 -11.20 2.40 -16.46
N ARG A 35 -12.18 3.32 -16.50
CA ARG A 35 -13.18 3.51 -15.43
C ARG A 35 -14.06 2.29 -15.22
N VAL A 36 -14.59 1.72 -16.30
CA VAL A 36 -15.44 0.54 -16.22
C VAL A 36 -14.66 -0.65 -15.63
N VAL A 37 -13.47 -0.91 -16.17
CA VAL A 37 -12.61 -2.00 -15.65
C VAL A 37 -12.26 -1.75 -14.18
N ALA A 38 -11.83 -0.53 -13.82
CA ALA A 38 -11.48 -0.22 -12.44
C ALA A 38 -12.67 -0.41 -11.49
N ALA A 39 -13.88 0.02 -11.87
CA ALA A 39 -15.08 -0.14 -11.05
C ALA A 39 -15.50 -1.62 -10.90
N VAL A 40 -15.47 -2.39 -12.00
CA VAL A 40 -15.78 -3.83 -11.96
C VAL A 40 -14.76 -4.56 -11.10
N THR A 41 -13.47 -4.28 -11.29
CA THR A 41 -12.41 -4.86 -10.46
C THR A 41 -12.57 -4.48 -8.99
N LEU A 42 -12.99 -3.24 -8.66
CA LEU A 42 -13.26 -2.85 -7.28
C LEU A 42 -14.33 -3.75 -6.66
N ALA A 43 -15.44 -3.95 -7.37
CA ALA A 43 -16.54 -4.78 -6.90
C ALA A 43 -16.11 -6.24 -6.71
N VAL A 44 -15.44 -6.82 -7.72
CA VAL A 44 -14.97 -8.22 -7.68
C VAL A 44 -13.91 -8.42 -6.59
N GLY A 45 -12.92 -7.53 -6.51
CA GLY A 45 -11.86 -7.61 -5.51
C GLY A 45 -12.40 -7.39 -4.09
N SER A 46 -13.34 -6.47 -3.90
CA SER A 46 -14.00 -6.29 -2.59
C SER A 46 -14.81 -7.51 -2.18
N ALA A 47 -15.53 -8.15 -3.11
CA ALA A 47 -16.26 -9.38 -2.85
C ALA A 47 -15.32 -10.55 -2.50
N ALA A 48 -14.22 -10.70 -3.26
CA ALA A 48 -13.19 -11.70 -2.99
C ALA A 48 -12.51 -11.48 -1.63
N LEU A 49 -12.22 -10.24 -1.26
CA LEU A 49 -11.69 -9.88 0.05
C LEU A 49 -12.69 -10.20 1.17
N ALA A 50 -13.95 -9.80 1.02
CA ALA A 50 -15.00 -10.10 1.99
C ALA A 50 -15.21 -11.61 2.17
N TRP A 51 -15.04 -12.41 1.11
CA TRP A 51 -15.03 -13.86 1.19
C TRP A 51 -13.78 -14.38 1.93
N ALA A 52 -12.59 -13.90 1.56
CA ALA A 52 -11.33 -14.30 2.18
C ALA A 52 -11.30 -14.05 3.70
N LEU A 53 -11.88 -12.93 4.16
CA LEU A 53 -11.98 -12.56 5.57
C LEU A 53 -12.94 -13.45 6.40
N ARG A 54 -13.80 -14.23 5.75
CA ARG A 54 -14.67 -15.21 6.42
C ARG A 54 -14.03 -16.59 6.56
N ILE A 55 -12.88 -16.80 5.93
CA ILE A 55 -12.14 -18.06 6.01
C ILE A 55 -11.49 -18.16 7.40
N ARG A 56 -11.56 -19.36 7.99
CA ARG A 56 -11.02 -19.56 9.33
C ARG A 56 -9.49 -19.47 9.33
N PRO A 57 -8.90 -18.96 10.41
CA PRO A 57 -7.45 -18.93 10.58
C PRO A 57 -6.85 -20.33 10.51
N GLY A 58 -5.74 -20.50 9.78
CA GLY A 58 -5.08 -21.80 9.61
C GLY A 58 -5.70 -22.71 8.54
N ASP A 59 -6.83 -22.31 7.93
CA ASP A 59 -7.40 -23.03 6.78
C ASP A 59 -6.55 -22.76 5.52
N PRO A 60 -6.01 -23.80 4.85
CA PRO A 60 -5.23 -23.64 3.62
C PRO A 60 -5.98 -22.91 2.49
N LEU A 61 -7.32 -22.91 2.51
CA LEU A 61 -8.15 -22.16 1.57
C LEU A 61 -7.84 -20.66 1.59
N PHE A 62 -7.34 -20.13 2.71
CA PHE A 62 -6.92 -18.73 2.84
C PHE A 62 -5.82 -18.36 1.82
N TYR A 63 -4.86 -19.25 1.59
CA TYR A 63 -3.81 -19.02 0.60
C TYR A 63 -4.38 -18.94 -0.83
N ALA A 64 -5.31 -19.83 -1.17
CA ALA A 64 -5.98 -19.80 -2.47
C ALA A 64 -6.84 -18.53 -2.63
N ALA A 65 -7.58 -18.13 -1.60
CA ALA A 65 -8.42 -16.94 -1.62
C ALA A 65 -7.60 -15.65 -1.74
N THR A 66 -6.48 -15.54 -1.03
CA THR A 66 -5.56 -14.40 -1.14
C THR A 66 -4.89 -14.33 -2.50
N LEU A 67 -4.50 -15.46 -3.09
CA LEU A 67 -3.99 -15.51 -4.47
C LEU A 67 -5.08 -15.14 -5.50
N ALA A 68 -6.32 -15.58 -5.31
CA ALA A 68 -7.44 -15.20 -6.17
C ALA A 68 -7.74 -13.70 -6.09
N LEU A 69 -7.68 -13.11 -4.89
CA LEU A 69 -7.78 -11.67 -4.67
C LEU A 69 -6.64 -10.93 -5.39
N ALA A 70 -5.40 -11.40 -5.23
CA ALA A 70 -4.24 -10.83 -5.90
C ALA A 70 -4.39 -10.86 -7.43
N ALA A 71 -4.90 -11.98 -7.96
CA ALA A 71 -5.20 -12.13 -9.39
C ALA A 71 -6.30 -11.17 -9.85
N ALA A 72 -7.36 -10.97 -9.07
CA ALA A 72 -8.44 -10.02 -9.40
C ALA A 72 -7.89 -8.59 -9.55
N TRP A 73 -7.07 -8.14 -8.58
CA TRP A 73 -6.41 -6.84 -8.65
C TRP A 73 -5.43 -6.73 -9.82
N GLY A 74 -4.56 -7.73 -9.98
CA GLY A 74 -3.54 -7.74 -11.03
C GLY A 74 -4.12 -7.77 -12.45
N VAL A 75 -5.09 -8.66 -12.71
CA VAL A 75 -5.79 -8.75 -14.01
C VAL A 75 -6.54 -7.45 -14.29
N GLY A 76 -7.27 -6.94 -13.31
CA GLY A 76 -7.97 -5.66 -13.44
C GLY A 76 -7.02 -4.51 -13.77
N ALA A 77 -5.85 -4.48 -13.13
CA ALA A 77 -4.84 -3.48 -13.39
C ALA A 77 -4.33 -3.52 -14.84
N VAL A 78 -3.97 -4.72 -15.32
CA VAL A 78 -3.45 -4.94 -16.68
C VAL A 78 -4.52 -4.65 -17.74
N VAL A 79 -5.75 -5.15 -17.56
CA VAL A 79 -6.86 -4.96 -18.51
C VAL A 79 -7.29 -3.49 -18.60
N SER A 80 -7.09 -2.70 -17.54
CA SER A 80 -7.46 -1.29 -17.52
C SER A 80 -6.71 -0.45 -18.56
N GLY A 81 -5.45 -0.78 -18.82
CA GLY A 81 -4.57 -0.07 -19.76
C GLY A 81 -3.13 0.05 -19.25
N PRO A 82 -2.25 0.75 -19.99
CA PRO A 82 -0.84 0.87 -19.65
C PRO A 82 -0.65 1.53 -18.28
N LEU A 83 0.38 1.06 -17.56
CA LEU A 83 0.83 1.58 -16.27
C LEU A 83 2.28 2.02 -16.40
N HIS A 84 2.63 3.16 -15.80
CA HIS A 84 3.98 3.71 -15.89
C HIS A 84 4.71 3.60 -14.56
N PHE A 85 6.00 3.28 -14.61
CA PHE A 85 6.85 3.20 -13.43
C PHE A 85 7.19 4.58 -12.83
N GLY A 86 7.09 5.64 -13.65
CA GLY A 86 7.40 7.03 -13.29
C GLY A 86 8.84 7.30 -12.85
N ARG A 87 9.10 8.56 -12.53
CA ARG A 87 10.40 9.09 -12.13
C ARG A 87 10.24 10.13 -11.03
N GLY A 88 11.04 10.02 -9.98
CA GLY A 88 11.04 10.94 -8.84
C GLY A 88 12.07 12.06 -8.97
N HIS A 89 11.88 13.10 -8.16
CA HIS A 89 12.82 14.19 -7.99
C HIS A 89 14.14 13.70 -7.40
N THR A 90 15.25 14.22 -7.91
CA THR A 90 16.58 13.88 -7.37
C THR A 90 17.01 14.91 -6.33
N ARG A 91 17.78 14.45 -5.33
CA ARG A 91 18.34 15.30 -4.28
C ARG A 91 19.19 16.45 -4.85
N ALA A 92 19.93 16.18 -5.92
CA ALA A 92 20.81 17.14 -6.58
C ALA A 92 20.07 18.13 -7.49
N GLY A 93 18.75 18.01 -7.66
CA GLY A 93 17.97 18.85 -8.58
C GLY A 93 18.24 18.56 -10.06
N GLY A 94 18.89 17.45 -10.37
CA GLY A 94 19.13 16.98 -11.74
C GLY A 94 17.90 16.27 -12.34
N PRO A 95 18.05 15.66 -13.52
CA PRO A 95 16.97 14.96 -14.22
C PRO A 95 16.25 13.93 -13.34
N ALA A 96 14.94 13.78 -13.53
CA ALA A 96 14.15 12.82 -12.76
C ALA A 96 14.67 11.38 -12.96
N ALA A 97 14.80 10.64 -11.85
CA ALA A 97 15.38 9.29 -11.83
C ALA A 97 14.38 8.26 -11.28
N ARG A 98 14.71 6.96 -11.37
CA ARG A 98 13.88 5.93 -10.74
C ARG A 98 13.84 6.17 -9.22
N PRO A 99 12.66 6.25 -8.58
CA PRO A 99 12.54 6.67 -7.19
C PRO A 99 12.92 5.57 -6.17
N VAL A 100 13.86 4.67 -6.48
CA VAL A 100 14.13 3.46 -5.66
C VAL A 100 14.58 3.82 -4.25
N VAL A 101 15.70 4.55 -4.11
CA VAL A 101 16.25 4.93 -2.80
C VAL A 101 15.26 5.77 -2.01
N GLN A 102 14.60 6.71 -2.68
CA GLN A 102 13.60 7.58 -2.07
C GLN A 102 12.43 6.77 -1.50
N SER A 103 11.98 5.74 -2.23
CA SER A 103 10.84 4.90 -1.83
C SER A 103 11.20 3.92 -0.73
N LEU A 104 12.42 3.36 -0.76
CA LEU A 104 12.95 2.57 0.35
C LEU A 104 13.01 3.42 1.62
N ALA A 105 13.59 4.63 1.55
CA ALA A 105 13.67 5.54 2.69
C ALA A 105 12.28 5.90 3.24
N LEU A 106 11.31 6.17 2.35
CA LEU A 106 9.94 6.47 2.75
C LEU A 106 9.24 5.26 3.39
N GLY A 107 9.40 4.06 2.82
CA GLY A 107 8.86 2.82 3.37
C GLY A 107 9.46 2.48 4.73
N THR A 108 10.77 2.65 4.90
CA THR A 108 11.45 2.47 6.19
C THR A 108 10.99 3.50 7.22
N LEU A 109 10.82 4.77 6.84
CA LEU A 109 10.29 5.80 7.74
C LEU A 109 8.87 5.44 8.20
N LEU A 110 8.01 5.02 7.26
CA LEU A 110 6.65 4.61 7.57
C LEU A 110 6.65 3.39 8.50
N LEU A 111 7.49 2.39 8.21
CA LEU A 111 7.66 1.21 9.07
C LEU A 111 8.06 1.60 10.49
N ALA A 112 9.06 2.48 10.64
CA ALA A 112 9.49 2.95 11.95
C ALA A 112 8.35 3.66 12.73
N VAL A 113 7.58 4.53 12.06
CA VAL A 113 6.42 5.20 12.67
C VAL A 113 5.39 4.18 13.14
N PHE A 114 5.11 3.15 12.34
CA PHE A 114 4.14 2.11 12.67
C PHE A 114 4.61 1.18 13.79
N LEU A 115 5.89 0.81 13.82
CA LEU A 115 6.46 0.04 14.91
C LEU A 115 6.41 0.83 16.22
N VAL A 116 6.78 2.11 16.22
CA VAL A 116 6.63 2.98 17.41
C VAL A 116 5.17 3.09 17.83
N GLY A 117 4.26 3.27 16.87
CA GLY A 117 2.81 3.29 17.13
C GLY A 117 2.32 1.99 17.76
N ALA A 118 2.79 0.84 17.28
CA ALA A 118 2.45 -0.47 17.84
C ALA A 118 2.94 -0.62 19.29
N LEU A 119 4.14 -0.13 19.63
CA LEU A 119 4.64 -0.14 21.01
C LEU A 119 3.79 0.73 21.95
N VAL A 120 3.29 1.86 21.46
CA VAL A 120 2.37 2.73 22.22
C VAL A 120 1.02 2.04 22.40
N VAL A 121 0.47 1.47 21.33
CA VAL A 121 -0.82 0.75 21.34
C VAL A 121 -0.75 -0.47 22.26
N ALA A 122 0.37 -1.18 22.32
CA ALA A 122 0.58 -2.31 23.21
C ALA A 122 0.44 -1.98 24.70
N ARG A 123 0.57 -0.69 25.07
CA ARG A 123 0.34 -0.21 26.45
C ARG A 123 -1.13 0.05 26.78
N VAL A 124 -2.03 -0.04 25.80
CA VAL A 124 -3.47 0.18 25.97
C VAL A 124 -4.19 -1.16 25.90
N PRO A 125 -4.67 -1.72 27.03
CA PRO A 125 -5.22 -3.09 27.07
C PRO A 125 -6.34 -3.36 26.05
N VAL A 126 -7.25 -2.39 25.88
CA VAL A 126 -8.39 -2.47 24.94
C VAL A 126 -7.96 -2.59 23.47
N LEU A 127 -6.76 -2.13 23.11
CA LEU A 127 -6.25 -2.19 21.75
C LEU A 127 -5.27 -3.36 21.54
N ARG A 128 -4.85 -4.02 22.63
CA ARG A 128 -3.86 -5.10 22.60
C ARG A 128 -4.47 -6.45 22.20
N GLU A 129 -5.66 -6.77 22.72
CA GLU A 129 -6.32 -8.06 22.46
C GLU A 129 -6.51 -8.37 20.95
N PRO A 130 -7.03 -7.44 20.12
CA PRO A 130 -7.15 -7.70 18.67
C PRO A 130 -5.81 -7.87 17.95
N VAL A 131 -4.74 -7.27 18.49
CA VAL A 131 -3.38 -7.38 17.91
C VAL A 131 -2.76 -8.73 18.28
N ASP A 132 -2.93 -9.18 19.52
CA ASP A 132 -2.47 -10.51 19.95
C ASP A 132 -3.21 -11.61 19.15
N GLU A 133 -4.53 -11.49 18.93
CA GLU A 133 -5.29 -12.42 18.08
C GLU A 133 -4.77 -12.44 16.64
N LEU A 134 -4.49 -11.28 16.04
CA LEU A 134 -3.97 -11.18 14.67
C LEU A 134 -2.57 -11.80 14.53
N LEU A 135 -1.72 -11.67 15.56
CA LEU A 135 -0.38 -12.26 15.57
C LEU A 135 -0.41 -13.78 15.74
N ASP A 136 -1.37 -14.32 16.47
CA ASP A 136 -1.53 -15.77 16.59
C ASP A 136 -1.92 -16.42 15.26
N HIS A 137 -2.60 -15.71 14.34
CA HIS A 137 -2.87 -16.23 12.99
C HIS A 137 -1.61 -16.36 12.13
N ALA A 138 -0.62 -15.49 12.32
CA ALA A 138 0.62 -15.50 11.56
C ALA A 138 1.56 -16.65 11.96
N ARG A 139 1.36 -17.27 13.13
CA ARG A 139 2.22 -18.34 13.67
C ARG A 139 2.03 -19.70 13.02
N PHE A 140 0.95 -19.92 12.27
CA PHE A 140 0.62 -21.24 11.71
C PHE A 140 1.02 -21.43 10.23
N GLY A 141 1.72 -20.46 9.63
CA GLY A 141 2.12 -20.48 8.22
C GLY A 141 3.63 -20.64 7.99
N SER A 142 4.02 -21.17 6.84
CA SER A 142 5.41 -21.10 6.37
C SER A 142 5.79 -19.64 6.13
N LEU A 143 6.65 -19.07 6.97
CA LEU A 143 7.05 -17.66 6.90
C LEU A 143 7.51 -17.24 5.49
N PRO A 144 8.32 -18.02 4.74
CA PRO A 144 8.66 -17.68 3.36
C PRO A 144 7.45 -17.57 2.42
N VAL A 145 6.45 -18.44 2.59
CA VAL A 145 5.23 -18.43 1.76
C VAL A 145 4.38 -17.21 2.09
N VAL A 146 4.18 -16.93 3.38
CA VAL A 146 3.44 -15.75 3.84
C VAL A 146 4.12 -14.47 3.34
N LEU A 147 5.46 -14.37 3.47
CA LEU A 147 6.23 -13.25 2.97
C LEU A 147 6.08 -13.08 1.45
N ALA A 148 6.15 -14.16 0.68
CA ALA A 148 5.95 -14.11 -0.77
C ALA A 148 4.55 -13.59 -1.15
N ILE A 149 3.51 -14.05 -0.44
CA ILE A 149 2.12 -13.59 -0.63
C ILE A 149 1.97 -12.12 -0.22
N THR A 150 2.59 -11.69 0.89
CA THR A 150 2.59 -10.28 1.34
C THR A 150 3.25 -9.37 0.31
N VAL A 151 4.40 -9.77 -0.25
CA VAL A 151 5.08 -9.01 -1.31
C VAL A 151 4.20 -8.94 -2.55
N LEU A 152 3.64 -10.08 -3.00
CA LEU A 152 2.76 -10.14 -4.15
C LEU A 152 1.54 -9.22 -3.98
N ASN A 153 0.86 -9.30 -2.83
CA ASN A 153 -0.29 -8.45 -2.52
C ASN A 153 0.08 -6.96 -2.55
N GLY A 154 1.19 -6.57 -1.91
CA GLY A 154 1.67 -5.18 -1.96
C GLY A 154 1.93 -4.70 -3.39
N VAL A 155 2.46 -5.55 -4.27
CA VAL A 155 2.66 -5.20 -5.69
C VAL A 155 1.32 -5.02 -6.42
N VAL A 156 0.42 -6.00 -6.33
CA VAL A 156 -0.84 -5.98 -7.10
C VAL A 156 -1.84 -4.94 -6.60
N GLU A 157 -1.86 -4.67 -5.30
CA GLU A 157 -2.66 -3.59 -4.73
C GLU A 157 -2.20 -2.25 -5.29
N GLU A 158 -0.89 -1.98 -5.38
CA GLU A 158 -0.40 -0.72 -5.95
C GLU A 158 -0.58 -0.64 -7.47
N LEU A 159 -0.47 -1.76 -8.19
CA LEU A 159 -0.84 -1.85 -9.61
C LEU A 159 -2.30 -1.42 -9.84
N TYR A 160 -3.20 -1.87 -8.96
CA TYR A 160 -4.61 -1.56 -9.07
C TYR A 160 -4.95 -0.17 -8.52
N PHE A 161 -4.72 0.10 -7.23
CA PHE A 161 -5.16 1.33 -6.57
C PHE A 161 -4.39 2.56 -7.08
N ARG A 162 -3.05 2.49 -7.21
CA ARG A 162 -2.20 3.64 -7.62
C ARG A 162 -1.93 3.65 -9.13
N GLY A 163 -2.14 2.52 -9.80
CA GLY A 163 -2.14 2.43 -11.25
C GLY A 163 -3.52 2.65 -11.85
N ALA A 164 -4.30 1.57 -11.96
CA ALA A 164 -5.54 1.53 -12.72
C ALA A 164 -6.63 2.47 -12.20
N LEU A 165 -6.96 2.40 -10.91
CA LEU A 165 -8.00 3.20 -10.29
C LEU A 165 -7.60 4.68 -10.22
N TYR A 166 -6.34 4.97 -9.83
CA TYR A 166 -5.82 6.34 -9.81
C TYR A 166 -5.91 7.00 -11.19
N ALA A 167 -5.49 6.30 -12.25
CA ALA A 167 -5.53 6.83 -13.62
C ALA A 167 -6.95 6.93 -14.21
N ALA A 168 -7.94 6.23 -13.64
CA ALA A 168 -9.35 6.35 -14.04
C ALA A 168 -10.01 7.66 -13.58
N LEU A 169 -9.44 8.29 -12.54
CA LEU A 169 -10.03 9.44 -11.84
C LEU A 169 -9.53 10.77 -12.44
N PRO A 170 -10.44 11.68 -12.84
CA PRO A 170 -10.05 12.95 -13.47
C PRO A 170 -9.51 13.98 -12.46
N SER A 171 -9.94 13.88 -11.19
CA SER A 171 -9.56 14.77 -10.10
C SER A 171 -9.66 14.01 -8.78
N HIS A 172 -9.08 14.56 -7.71
CA HIS A 172 -9.13 13.98 -6.36
C HIS A 172 -8.62 12.54 -6.24
N ALA A 173 -7.82 12.06 -7.20
CA ALA A 173 -7.33 10.68 -7.25
C ALA A 173 -6.61 10.24 -5.96
N VAL A 174 -5.88 11.16 -5.31
CA VAL A 174 -5.25 10.91 -4.00
C VAL A 174 -6.29 10.58 -2.94
N ALA A 175 -7.30 11.43 -2.77
CA ALA A 175 -8.30 11.25 -1.73
C ALA A 175 -9.17 10.01 -2.00
N VAL A 176 -9.67 9.86 -3.23
CA VAL A 176 -10.58 8.76 -3.58
C VAL A 176 -9.90 7.40 -3.47
N THR A 177 -8.68 7.24 -4.00
CA THR A 177 -7.97 5.94 -3.90
C THR A 177 -7.59 5.61 -2.46
N THR A 178 -7.24 6.62 -1.65
CA THR A 178 -6.98 6.44 -0.21
C THR A 178 -8.23 5.98 0.54
N VAL A 179 -9.36 6.65 0.33
CA VAL A 179 -10.63 6.30 0.99
C VAL A 179 -11.09 4.91 0.57
N LEU A 180 -11.10 4.61 -0.73
CA LEU A 180 -11.51 3.30 -1.21
C LEU A 180 -10.59 2.19 -0.69
N TYR A 181 -9.28 2.42 -0.65
CA TYR A 181 -8.34 1.47 -0.07
C TYR A 181 -8.63 1.21 1.41
N ALA A 182 -8.78 2.26 2.22
CA ALA A 182 -9.12 2.12 3.64
C ALA A 182 -10.47 1.40 3.86
N LEU A 183 -11.48 1.69 3.01
CA LEU A 183 -12.78 1.04 3.07
C LEU A 183 -12.70 -0.47 2.79
N THR A 184 -11.82 -0.92 1.88
CA THR A 184 -11.64 -2.36 1.66
C THR A 184 -11.15 -3.07 2.92
N THR A 185 -10.37 -2.38 3.76
CA THR A 185 -9.84 -2.93 5.01
C THR A 185 -10.86 -2.93 6.16
N VAL A 186 -11.97 -2.19 6.06
CA VAL A 186 -13.01 -2.15 7.11
C VAL A 186 -13.58 -3.54 7.40
N GLY A 187 -13.67 -4.40 6.37
CA GLY A 187 -14.14 -5.77 6.53
C GLY A 187 -13.30 -6.62 7.48
N SER A 188 -12.05 -6.22 7.78
CA SER A 188 -11.20 -6.92 8.75
C SER A 188 -11.71 -6.82 10.19
N GLY A 189 -12.58 -5.83 10.48
CA GLY A 189 -13.06 -5.57 11.84
C GLY A 189 -12.02 -4.95 12.77
N ILE A 190 -10.82 -4.61 12.28
CA ILE A 190 -9.71 -4.12 13.09
C ILE A 190 -9.46 -2.64 12.77
N PRO A 191 -9.88 -1.69 13.65
CA PRO A 191 -9.75 -0.26 13.40
C PRO A 191 -8.31 0.17 13.11
N LEU A 192 -7.33 -0.46 13.75
CA LEU A 192 -5.92 -0.16 13.53
C LEU A 192 -5.45 -0.51 12.11
N LEU A 193 -5.99 -1.57 11.49
CA LEU A 193 -5.70 -1.90 10.09
C LEU A 193 -6.34 -0.90 9.13
N VAL A 194 -7.54 -0.39 9.45
CA VAL A 194 -8.18 0.67 8.65
C VAL A 194 -7.36 1.96 8.71
N LEU A 195 -6.88 2.33 9.91
CA LEU A 195 -5.95 3.46 10.08
C LEU A 195 -4.65 3.22 9.29
N ALA A 196 -4.10 2.00 9.37
CA ALA A 196 -2.90 1.62 8.62
C ALA A 196 -3.09 1.81 7.12
N ALA A 197 -4.19 1.29 6.58
CA ALA A 197 -4.56 1.41 5.19
C ALA A 197 -4.77 2.87 4.77
N ALA A 198 -5.41 3.69 5.60
CA ALA A 198 -5.58 5.12 5.33
C ALA A 198 -4.24 5.87 5.24
N VAL A 199 -3.32 5.65 6.19
CA VAL A 199 -2.02 6.33 6.21
C VAL A 199 -1.12 5.83 5.09
N LEU A 200 -0.92 4.52 4.96
CA LEU A 200 -0.14 3.93 3.86
C LEU A 200 -0.72 4.39 2.53
N GLY A 201 -2.05 4.33 2.41
CA GLY A 201 -2.73 4.64 1.18
C GLY A 201 -2.62 6.11 0.76
N LEU A 202 -2.62 7.02 1.74
CA LEU A 202 -2.36 8.43 1.51
C LEU A 202 -0.92 8.65 1.04
N VAL A 203 0.05 8.04 1.72
CA VAL A 203 1.49 8.15 1.41
C VAL A 203 1.77 7.64 -0.01
N THR A 204 1.29 6.45 -0.37
CA THR A 204 1.52 5.87 -1.69
C THR A 204 0.76 6.62 -2.79
N ALA A 205 -0.42 7.17 -2.51
CA ALA A 205 -1.13 8.01 -3.47
C ALA A 205 -0.45 9.38 -3.71
N LEU A 206 0.07 10.01 -2.65
CA LEU A 206 0.88 11.23 -2.76
C LEU A 206 2.19 10.95 -3.52
N GLN A 207 2.84 9.83 -3.22
CA GLN A 207 4.06 9.40 -3.90
C GLN A 207 3.82 9.09 -5.38
N ARG A 208 2.69 8.46 -5.73
CA ARG A 208 2.26 8.27 -7.12
C ARG A 208 2.16 9.62 -7.85
N ARG A 209 1.56 10.64 -7.22
CA ARG A 209 1.47 12.00 -7.78
C ARG A 209 2.84 12.66 -7.94
N ALA A 210 3.73 12.49 -6.96
CA ALA A 210 5.05 13.10 -6.96
C ALA A 210 6.02 12.45 -7.97
N THR A 211 5.83 11.15 -8.25
CA THR A 211 6.70 10.40 -9.16
C THR A 211 6.10 10.18 -10.55
N GLY A 212 4.80 10.44 -10.73
CA GLY A 212 4.10 10.07 -11.96
C GLY A 212 4.21 8.57 -12.25
N GLY A 213 4.35 7.72 -11.21
CA GLY A 213 4.66 6.29 -11.36
C GLY A 213 4.16 5.37 -10.25
N ILE A 214 3.96 4.09 -10.56
CA ILE A 214 3.63 3.06 -9.56
C ILE A 214 4.86 2.42 -8.90
N LEU A 215 6.07 2.61 -9.45
CA LEU A 215 7.27 1.95 -8.90
C LEU A 215 7.56 2.41 -7.47
N GLY A 216 7.45 3.71 -7.22
CA GLY A 216 7.66 4.27 -5.89
C GLY A 216 6.66 3.73 -4.87
N PRO A 217 5.35 3.84 -5.12
CA PRO A 217 4.30 3.22 -4.33
C PRO A 217 4.52 1.73 -4.02
N ILE A 218 4.86 0.92 -5.04
CA ILE A 218 5.15 -0.52 -4.87
C ILE A 218 6.30 -0.73 -3.88
N ILE A 219 7.42 -0.04 -4.08
CA ILE A 219 8.60 -0.20 -3.21
C ILE A 219 8.25 0.23 -1.78
N THR A 220 7.60 1.37 -1.59
CA THR A 220 7.19 1.87 -0.26
C THR A 220 6.27 0.87 0.43
N HIS A 221 5.23 0.39 -0.27
CA HIS A 221 4.27 -0.55 0.26
C HIS A 221 4.94 -1.85 0.66
N VAL A 222 5.66 -2.50 -0.26
CA VAL A 222 6.34 -3.78 0.00
C VAL A 222 7.36 -3.65 1.13
N THR A 223 8.14 -2.55 1.17
CA THR A 223 9.08 -2.29 2.28
C THR A 223 8.36 -2.23 3.61
N TRP A 224 7.22 -1.53 3.66
CA TRP A 224 6.41 -1.41 4.86
C TRP A 224 5.75 -2.74 5.25
N SER A 225 5.06 -3.42 4.33
CA SER A 225 4.27 -4.61 4.66
C SER A 225 5.14 -5.81 5.01
N ALA A 226 6.22 -6.06 4.26
CA ALA A 226 7.21 -7.08 4.61
C ALA A 226 7.93 -6.73 5.92
N GLY A 227 8.27 -5.45 6.12
CA GLY A 227 8.87 -4.98 7.36
C GLY A 227 7.96 -5.20 8.57
N MET A 228 6.68 -4.86 8.47
CA MET A 228 5.68 -5.10 9.53
C MET A 228 5.54 -6.60 9.81
N LEU A 229 5.45 -7.44 8.77
CA LEU A 229 5.38 -8.89 8.94
C LEU A 229 6.58 -9.45 9.73
N LEU A 230 7.79 -8.97 9.44
CA LEU A 230 9.03 -9.51 10.02
C LEU A 230 9.40 -8.88 11.38
N LEU A 231 9.10 -7.59 11.58
CA LEU A 231 9.60 -6.82 12.72
C LEU A 231 8.54 -6.49 13.77
N LEU A 232 7.25 -6.54 13.43
CA LEU A 232 6.20 -6.28 14.41
C LEU A 232 6.22 -7.30 15.57
N PRO A 233 6.30 -8.63 15.33
CA PRO A 233 6.34 -9.59 16.43
C PRO A 233 7.49 -9.36 17.42
N PRO A 234 8.78 -9.29 17.00
CA PRO A 234 9.88 -9.07 17.94
C PRO A 234 9.85 -7.66 18.57
N ALA A 235 9.31 -6.64 17.90
CA ALA A 235 9.14 -5.33 18.51
C ALA A 235 8.17 -5.37 19.70
N LEU A 236 7.05 -6.07 19.57
CA LEU A 236 6.06 -6.18 20.64
C LEU A 236 6.57 -7.01 21.83
N GLU A 237 7.45 -7.99 21.61
CA GLU A 237 8.12 -8.73 22.69
C GLU A 237 8.93 -7.83 23.63
N LEU A 238 9.45 -6.69 23.16
CA LEU A 238 10.16 -5.72 24.00
C LEU A 238 9.27 -5.05 25.07
N THR A 239 7.96 -5.19 24.95
CA THR A 239 6.97 -4.56 25.84
C THR A 239 6.21 -5.55 26.72
N ARG A 240 6.45 -6.85 26.54
CA ARG A 240 5.92 -7.91 27.39
C ARG A 240 6.84 -8.14 28.59
#